data_AF-A0A085WXJ5-F1
#
_entry.id   AF-A0A085WXJ5-F1
#
_cell.length_a   1.000
_cell.length_b   1.000
_cell.length_c   1.000
_cell.angle_alpha   90.00
_cell.angle_beta   90.00
_cell.angle_gamma   90.00
#
_symmetry.space_group_name_H-M   'P 1'
#
loop_
_entity.id
_entity.type
_entity.pdbx_description
1 polymer ?
#
loop_
_entity_poly.entity_id
_entity_poly.type
_entity_poly.pdbx_seq_one_letter_code
_entity_poly.pdbx_strand_id
1 'polypeptide(L)'
;MRRSLWVLCVALGFSACKKEKAEPAPAAPQAARPSPAPSPDEQADEDEASEAELAPGPYPLTKEKLDAYVGYQRKLLEAYETLLKDLAQTKRDAGKGDDLAEVNATMKLIEGKARAEEAARKEAGLSEVDVNGIADIVTAVISQRQLTQSFHIDEELKKLEEMQAKLRPEQREELAPQLAAMRERTEELQKLTEVRRTYGDANVDLVLTREEDLAKNYQDMLNTFSKR
;
A
#
# COMPACT_ATOMS: atom_id res chain seq x y z
N MET A 1 -21.71 -47.74 5.02
CA MET A 1 -20.60 -48.32 4.23
C MET A 1 -19.77 -47.17 3.66
N ARG A 2 -18.43 -47.22 3.83
CA ARG A 2 -17.36 -46.44 3.14
C ARG A 2 -17.39 -44.90 3.31
N ARG A 3 -16.61 -44.24 4.17
CA ARG A 3 -15.12 -44.06 4.28
C ARG A 3 -14.43 -43.59 2.99
N SER A 4 -13.93 -42.35 2.99
CA SER A 4 -12.81 -41.76 2.19
C SER A 4 -12.69 -40.29 2.64
N LEU A 5 -11.84 -39.81 3.56
CA LEU A 5 -10.38 -39.91 3.74
C LEU A 5 -9.63 -39.55 2.45
N TRP A 6 -9.27 -38.29 2.27
CA TRP A 6 -8.06 -37.92 1.52
C TRP A 6 -7.38 -36.71 2.20
N VAL A 7 -6.27 -37.05 2.83
CA VAL A 7 -5.22 -36.18 3.35
C VAL A 7 -4.35 -35.79 2.15
N LEU A 8 -4.01 -34.51 2.00
CA LEU A 8 -2.85 -34.13 1.19
C LEU A 8 -1.88 -33.32 2.04
N CYS A 9 -0.69 -33.86 2.14
CA CYS A 9 0.45 -33.38 2.89
C CYS A 9 1.63 -33.29 1.91
N VAL A 10 2.49 -32.29 2.14
CA VAL A 10 3.91 -32.22 1.74
C VAL A 10 4.23 -31.78 0.31
N ALA A 11 4.86 -30.61 0.19
CA ALA A 11 6.28 -30.53 -0.23
C ALA A 11 6.87 -29.14 0.09
N LEU A 12 7.65 -29.09 1.16
CA LEU A 12 8.66 -28.07 1.44
C LEU A 12 9.78 -28.18 0.41
N GLY A 13 10.05 -27.10 -0.32
CA GLY A 13 11.22 -26.94 -1.18
C GLY A 13 12.19 -25.93 -0.58
N PHE A 14 13.12 -26.40 0.26
CA PHE A 14 14.31 -25.66 0.66
C PHE A 14 15.18 -25.40 -0.58
N SER A 15 15.27 -24.16 -1.03
CA SER A 15 16.30 -23.73 -1.99
C SER A 15 17.47 -23.13 -1.21
N ALA A 16 18.50 -23.96 -1.00
CA ALA A 16 19.79 -23.58 -0.45
C ALA A 16 20.84 -23.68 -1.55
N CYS A 17 21.39 -22.54 -1.97
CA CYS A 17 22.61 -22.36 -2.77
C CYS A 17 22.97 -20.86 -2.66
N LYS A 18 24.18 -20.39 -2.40
CA LYS A 18 25.48 -21.03 -2.19
C LYS A 18 26.34 -19.99 -1.48
N LYS A 19 27.05 -20.44 -0.45
CA LYS A 19 27.97 -19.68 0.42
C LYS A 19 29.24 -19.32 -0.37
N GLU A 20 29.47 -18.04 -0.63
CA GLU A 20 30.75 -17.55 -1.13
C GLU A 20 31.70 -17.29 0.05
N LYS A 21 32.93 -17.76 -0.12
CA LYS A 21 33.94 -17.93 0.93
C LYS A 21 34.90 -16.74 0.84
N ALA A 22 35.00 -15.99 1.93
CA ALA A 22 36.00 -14.95 2.11
C ALA A 22 37.42 -15.54 2.18
N GLU A 23 38.39 -14.84 1.60
CA GLU A 23 39.82 -14.98 1.88
C GLU A 23 40.42 -13.59 2.16
N PRO A 24 41.25 -13.43 3.21
CA PRO A 24 41.71 -12.12 3.67
C PRO A 24 43.07 -11.68 3.10
N ALA A 25 43.17 -10.37 2.86
CA ALA A 25 44.30 -9.40 2.97
C ALA A 25 45.76 -9.84 2.67
N PRO A 26 46.58 -8.89 2.15
CA PRO A 26 47.41 -8.12 3.09
C PRO A 26 47.58 -6.63 2.74
N ALA A 27 48.15 -5.95 3.74
CA ALA A 27 48.25 -4.53 4.00
C ALA A 27 49.02 -3.64 2.99
N ALA A 28 48.73 -2.34 3.13
CA ALA A 28 49.26 -1.16 2.44
C ALA A 28 50.79 -0.97 2.51
N PRO A 29 51.29 0.03 1.75
CA PRO A 29 52.01 1.09 2.44
C PRO A 29 51.52 2.50 2.06
N GLN A 30 51.65 3.37 3.07
CA GLN A 30 51.37 4.80 3.10
C GLN A 30 52.19 5.58 2.06
N ALA A 31 51.59 6.64 1.51
CA ALA A 31 52.32 7.82 1.07
C ALA A 31 51.52 9.07 1.47
N ALA A 32 52.05 9.75 2.48
CA ALA A 32 51.60 11.04 2.97
C ALA A 32 51.85 12.16 1.95
N ARG A 33 50.95 13.16 1.88
CA ARG A 33 51.18 14.62 1.72
C ARG A 33 49.87 15.35 1.32
N PRO A 34 49.74 16.67 1.53
CA PRO A 34 49.11 17.26 2.71
C PRO A 34 47.79 18.01 2.40
N SER A 35 46.99 18.22 3.43
CA SER A 35 45.83 19.12 3.42
C SER A 35 46.18 20.55 3.00
N PRO A 36 45.41 21.19 2.12
CA PRO A 36 45.22 22.63 2.13
C PRO A 36 44.05 22.98 3.06
N ALA A 37 44.28 23.96 3.94
CA ALA A 37 43.28 24.53 4.84
C ALA A 37 42.09 25.14 4.07
N PRO A 38 40.85 25.04 4.58
CA PRO A 38 39.73 25.82 4.06
C PRO A 38 39.81 27.26 4.58
N SER A 39 39.78 28.21 3.65
CA SER A 39 39.52 29.62 3.97
C SER A 39 38.06 29.80 4.41
N PRO A 40 37.80 30.69 5.39
CA PRO A 40 36.44 31.05 5.80
C PRO A 40 35.85 32.09 4.84
N ASP A 41 34.51 32.12 4.81
CA ASP A 41 33.63 33.13 4.20
C ASP A 41 33.39 33.01 2.68
N GLU A 42 32.27 32.39 2.30
CA GLU A 42 31.15 33.12 1.68
C GLU A 42 29.88 32.27 1.70
N GLN A 43 28.82 32.84 2.29
CA GLN A 43 27.47 32.32 2.33
C GLN A 43 26.84 32.32 0.93
N ALA A 44 26.17 31.23 0.59
CA ALA A 44 24.98 31.28 -0.23
C ALA A 44 23.98 30.26 0.35
N ASP A 45 22.87 30.79 0.85
CA ASP A 45 21.66 30.07 1.19
C ASP A 45 21.20 29.23 0.00
N GLU A 46 21.51 27.94 0.04
CA GLU A 46 20.69 26.91 -0.60
C GLU A 46 20.09 26.10 0.54
N ASP A 47 18.81 26.35 0.78
CA ASP A 47 17.90 25.55 1.60
C ASP A 47 17.71 24.20 0.87
N GLU A 48 18.80 23.43 0.76
CA GLU A 48 18.74 22.01 0.50
C GLU A 48 18.05 21.41 1.71
N ALA A 49 16.76 21.11 1.52
CA ALA A 49 15.99 20.26 2.39
C ALA A 49 16.86 19.05 2.74
N SER A 50 17.42 19.09 3.96
CA SER A 50 18.22 18.04 4.52
C SER A 50 17.45 16.73 4.31
N GLU A 51 17.96 15.88 3.42
CA GLU A 51 17.71 14.45 3.46
C GLU A 51 18.23 14.01 4.82
N ALA A 52 17.39 14.18 5.83
CA ALA A 52 17.63 13.63 7.15
C ALA A 52 17.84 12.14 6.92
N GLU A 53 19.04 11.65 7.25
CA GLU A 53 19.32 10.24 7.39
C GLU A 53 18.18 9.64 8.24
N LEU A 54 17.23 9.00 7.55
CA LEU A 54 16.07 8.40 8.16
C LEU A 54 16.61 7.26 9.02
N ALA A 55 16.63 7.48 10.33
CA ALA A 55 16.78 6.41 11.29
C ALA A 55 15.83 5.26 10.88
N PRO A 56 16.25 3.98 10.96
CA PRO A 56 15.42 2.86 10.54
C PRO A 56 14.13 2.86 11.38
N GLY A 57 13.04 3.30 10.76
CA GLY A 57 11.76 3.54 11.40
C GLY A 57 10.66 3.76 10.36
N PRO A 58 9.38 3.61 10.77
CA PRO A 58 8.24 3.82 9.88
C PRO A 58 8.25 5.26 9.33
N TYR A 59 7.79 5.42 8.09
CA TYR A 59 7.73 6.71 7.41
C TYR A 59 7.01 7.77 8.28
N PRO A 60 7.58 8.96 8.50
CA PRO A 60 7.01 9.97 9.39
C PRO A 60 5.84 10.69 8.70
N LEU A 61 4.61 10.25 9.00
CA LEU A 61 3.40 10.86 8.47
C LEU A 61 2.97 12.06 9.32
N THR A 62 2.75 13.21 8.69
CA THR A 62 2.15 14.39 9.33
C THR A 62 0.77 14.66 8.78
N LYS A 63 -0.03 15.44 9.52
CA LYS A 63 -1.38 15.83 9.10
C LYS A 63 -1.36 16.57 7.77
N GLU A 64 -0.41 17.47 7.59
CA GLU A 64 -0.25 18.30 6.41
C GLU A 64 0.05 17.44 5.18
N LYS A 65 0.96 16.46 5.32
CA LYS A 65 1.28 15.51 4.25
C LYS A 65 0.09 14.63 3.89
N LEU A 66 -0.66 14.16 4.89
CA LEU A 66 -1.86 13.36 4.66
C LEU A 66 -2.95 14.17 3.94
N ASP A 67 -3.19 15.41 4.36
CA ASP A 67 -4.18 16.31 3.76
C ASP A 67 -3.80 16.63 2.30
N ALA A 68 -2.52 16.89 2.03
CA ALA A 68 -1.99 17.06 0.67
C ALA A 68 -2.18 15.79 -0.17
N TYR A 69 -1.92 14.62 0.40
CA TYR A 69 -2.09 13.34 -0.26
C TYR A 69 -3.54 13.02 -0.64
N VAL A 70 -4.50 13.35 0.24
CA VAL A 70 -5.95 13.23 -0.08
C VAL A 70 -6.30 14.11 -1.29
N GLY A 71 -5.79 15.34 -1.35
CA GLY A 71 -5.98 16.25 -2.48
C GLY A 71 -5.32 15.74 -3.78
N TYR A 72 -4.11 15.23 -3.67
CA TYR A 72 -3.37 14.57 -4.75
C TYR A 72 -4.17 13.42 -5.37
N GLN A 73 -4.70 12.51 -4.54
CA GLN A 73 -5.50 11.37 -5.02
C GLN A 73 -6.74 11.82 -5.82
N ARG A 74 -7.45 12.84 -5.34
CA ARG A 74 -8.65 13.36 -6.02
C ARG A 74 -8.31 13.90 -7.40
N LYS A 75 -7.28 14.74 -7.50
CA LYS A 75 -6.83 15.31 -8.79
C LYS A 75 -6.37 14.24 -9.75
N LEU A 76 -5.65 13.24 -9.24
CA LEU A 76 -5.19 12.13 -10.07
C LEU A 76 -6.36 11.33 -10.64
N LEU A 77 -7.40 11.07 -9.84
CA LEU A 77 -8.61 10.38 -10.28
C LEU A 77 -9.37 11.19 -11.35
N GLU A 78 -9.54 12.50 -11.16
CA GLU A 78 -10.17 13.38 -12.16
C GLU A 78 -9.41 13.37 -13.50
N ALA A 79 -8.08 13.42 -13.44
CA ALA A 79 -7.23 13.32 -14.62
C ALA A 79 -7.38 11.95 -15.31
N TYR A 80 -7.38 10.86 -14.53
CA TYR A 80 -7.54 9.51 -15.06
C TYR A 80 -8.91 9.28 -15.69
N GLU A 81 -9.99 9.79 -15.11
CA GLU A 81 -11.30 9.75 -15.74
C GLU A 81 -11.32 10.44 -17.10
N THR A 82 -10.68 11.61 -17.19
CA THR A 82 -10.61 12.38 -18.43
C THR A 82 -9.85 11.61 -19.50
N LEU A 83 -8.66 11.10 -19.17
CA LEU A 83 -7.84 10.31 -20.08
C LEU A 83 -8.53 9.02 -20.55
N LEU A 84 -9.29 8.36 -19.67
CA LEU A 84 -10.06 7.16 -20.03
C LEU A 84 -11.24 7.48 -20.94
N LYS A 85 -11.91 8.62 -20.73
CA LYS A 85 -12.97 9.11 -21.64
C LYS A 85 -12.40 9.42 -23.02
N ASP A 86 -11.24 10.07 -23.09
CA ASP A 86 -10.56 10.38 -24.35
C ASP A 86 -10.11 9.12 -25.09
N LEU A 87 -9.58 8.13 -24.36
CA LEU A 87 -9.25 6.81 -24.93
C LEU A 87 -10.49 6.13 -25.50
N ALA A 88 -11.59 6.08 -24.72
CA ALA A 88 -12.82 5.44 -25.16
C ALA A 88 -13.42 6.13 -26.39
N GLN A 89 -13.34 7.46 -26.47
CA GLN A 89 -13.77 8.22 -27.65
C GLN A 89 -12.88 7.90 -28.86
N THR A 90 -11.55 7.92 -28.68
CA THR A 90 -10.60 7.60 -29.75
C THR A 90 -10.83 6.18 -30.32
N LYS A 91 -11.11 5.20 -29.45
CA LYS A 91 -11.45 3.83 -29.88
C LYS A 91 -12.76 3.74 -30.66
N ARG A 92 -13.76 4.57 -30.33
CA ARG A 92 -15.01 4.63 -31.10
C ARG A 92 -14.78 5.23 -32.48
N ASP A 93 -13.97 6.28 -32.57
CA ASP A 93 -13.73 7.02 -33.81
C ASP A 93 -12.83 6.24 -34.79
N ALA A 94 -11.87 5.45 -34.28
CA ALA A 94 -10.98 4.62 -35.10
C ALA A 94 -11.68 3.40 -35.75
N GLY A 95 -12.86 3.00 -35.28
CA GLY A 95 -13.57 1.81 -35.76
C GLY A 95 -12.87 0.48 -35.41
N LYS A 96 -13.46 -0.66 -35.82
CA LYS A 96 -12.81 -1.98 -35.66
C LYS A 96 -11.74 -2.20 -36.73
N GLY A 97 -10.48 -2.35 -36.32
CA GLY A 97 -9.40 -2.87 -37.18
C GLY A 97 -8.22 -1.94 -37.47
N ASP A 98 -8.14 -0.76 -36.83
CA ASP A 98 -6.94 0.09 -36.89
C ASP A 98 -6.06 -0.15 -35.67
N ASP A 99 -5.26 -1.22 -35.72
CA ASP A 99 -4.35 -1.63 -34.66
C ASP A 99 -3.30 -0.54 -34.35
N LEU A 100 -2.91 0.25 -35.36
CA LEU A 100 -1.92 1.32 -35.19
C LEU A 100 -2.53 2.51 -34.41
N ALA A 101 -3.77 2.89 -34.70
CA ALA A 101 -4.49 3.90 -33.93
C ALA A 101 -4.71 3.48 -32.48
N GLU A 102 -5.02 2.20 -32.22
CA GLU A 102 -5.20 1.69 -30.86
C GLU A 102 -3.90 1.70 -30.05
N VAL A 103 -2.77 1.29 -30.66
CA VAL A 103 -1.45 1.36 -30.02
C VAL A 103 -1.09 2.81 -29.70
N ASN A 104 -1.27 3.74 -30.65
CA ASN A 104 -0.97 5.16 -30.43
C ASN A 104 -1.85 5.78 -29.35
N ALA A 105 -3.14 5.44 -29.29
CA ALA A 105 -4.05 5.92 -28.25
C ALA A 105 -3.64 5.38 -26.87
N THR A 106 -3.19 4.13 -26.80
CA THR A 106 -2.69 3.52 -25.56
C THR A 106 -1.39 4.18 -25.10
N MET A 107 -0.46 4.49 -26.00
CA MET A 107 0.77 5.20 -25.64
C MET A 107 0.49 6.61 -25.13
N LYS A 108 -0.41 7.36 -25.79
CA LYS A 108 -0.87 8.67 -25.31
C LYS A 108 -1.51 8.60 -23.93
N LEU A 109 -2.26 7.54 -23.64
CA LEU A 109 -2.82 7.31 -22.30
C LEU A 109 -1.70 7.13 -21.27
N ILE A 110 -0.69 6.32 -21.55
CA ILE A 110 0.44 6.07 -20.63
C ILE A 110 1.20 7.36 -20.36
N GLU A 111 1.57 8.11 -21.40
CA GLU A 111 2.24 9.41 -21.26
C GLU A 111 1.38 10.42 -20.51
N GLY A 112 0.08 10.46 -20.81
CA GLY A 112 -0.89 11.32 -20.14
C GLY A 112 -0.98 11.01 -18.65
N LYS A 113 -0.98 9.73 -18.27
CA LYS A 113 -0.98 9.32 -16.86
C LYS A 113 0.27 9.77 -16.13
N ALA A 114 1.45 9.53 -16.70
CA ALA A 114 2.72 9.93 -16.09
C ALA A 114 2.78 11.46 -15.86
N ARG A 115 2.32 12.26 -16.85
CA ARG A 115 2.25 13.72 -16.71
C ARG A 115 1.23 14.16 -15.67
N ALA A 116 0.06 13.52 -15.62
CA ALA A 116 -0.98 13.83 -14.64
C ALA A 116 -0.49 13.54 -13.21
N GLU A 117 0.20 12.42 -13.02
CA GLU A 117 0.78 12.02 -11.74
C GLU A 117 1.85 13.02 -11.29
N GLU A 118 2.79 13.37 -12.17
CA GLU A 118 3.84 14.35 -11.86
C GLU A 118 3.26 15.74 -11.53
N ALA A 119 2.29 16.21 -12.31
CA ALA A 119 1.64 17.49 -12.09
C ALA A 119 0.86 17.53 -10.78
N ALA A 120 0.04 16.51 -10.50
CA ALA A 120 -0.73 16.43 -9.27
C ALA A 120 0.18 16.34 -8.04
N ARG A 121 1.29 15.57 -8.14
CA ARG A 121 2.28 15.45 -7.06
C ARG A 121 2.96 16.78 -6.78
N LYS A 122 3.45 17.48 -7.83
CA LYS A 122 4.10 18.79 -7.71
C LYS A 122 3.16 19.83 -7.12
N GLU A 123 1.90 19.86 -7.56
CA GLU A 123 0.90 20.80 -7.05
C GLU A 123 0.53 20.54 -5.58
N ALA A 124 0.53 19.27 -5.15
CA ALA A 124 0.35 18.89 -3.76
C ALA A 124 1.58 19.17 -2.88
N GLY A 125 2.72 19.58 -3.47
CA GLY A 125 3.97 19.78 -2.75
C GLY A 125 4.56 18.49 -2.17
N LEU A 126 4.26 17.33 -2.78
CA LEU A 126 4.72 16.03 -2.32
C LEU A 126 5.95 15.57 -3.11
N SER A 127 6.92 14.97 -2.43
CA SER A 127 7.97 14.20 -3.11
C SER A 127 7.44 12.84 -3.55
N GLU A 128 8.20 12.13 -4.40
CA GLU A 128 7.88 10.74 -4.77
C GLU A 128 7.97 9.81 -3.55
N VAL A 129 8.96 10.04 -2.68
CA VAL A 129 9.11 9.32 -1.41
C VAL A 129 7.89 9.54 -0.52
N ASP A 130 7.37 10.78 -0.47
CA ASP A 130 6.17 11.06 0.31
C ASP A 130 4.96 10.33 -0.25
N VAL A 131 4.71 10.39 -1.56
CA VAL A 131 3.58 9.71 -2.19
C VAL A 131 3.63 8.21 -1.91
N ASN A 132 4.79 7.57 -2.11
CA ASN A 132 4.95 6.13 -1.90
C ASN A 132 4.79 5.74 -0.42
N GLY A 133 5.47 6.45 0.49
CA GLY A 133 5.39 6.16 1.92
C GLY A 133 3.98 6.36 2.49
N ILE A 134 3.28 7.42 2.07
CA ILE A 134 1.89 7.65 2.48
C ILE A 134 0.96 6.62 1.84
N ALA A 135 1.16 6.28 0.57
CA ALA A 135 0.35 5.29 -0.14
C ALA A 135 0.39 3.91 0.54
N ASP A 136 1.57 3.47 0.99
CA ASP A 136 1.73 2.19 1.69
C ASP A 136 0.92 2.15 3.00
N ILE A 137 1.03 3.19 3.83
CA ILE A 137 0.29 3.30 5.09
C ILE A 137 -1.22 3.35 4.83
N VAL A 138 -1.65 4.24 3.94
CA VAL A 138 -3.08 4.43 3.60
C VAL A 138 -3.66 3.14 3.04
N THR A 139 -2.95 2.47 2.13
CA THR A 139 -3.44 1.23 1.52
C THR A 139 -3.58 0.13 2.57
N ALA A 140 -2.61 -0.02 3.47
CA ALA A 140 -2.68 -1.01 4.54
C ALA A 140 -3.87 -0.76 5.48
N VAL A 141 -4.10 0.49 5.90
CA VAL A 141 -5.23 0.85 6.77
C VAL A 141 -6.57 0.67 6.05
N ILE A 142 -6.74 1.28 4.88
CA ILE A 142 -8.04 1.31 4.18
C ILE A 142 -8.42 -0.07 3.64
N SER A 143 -7.47 -0.84 3.10
CA SER A 143 -7.76 -2.20 2.62
C SER A 143 -8.24 -3.14 3.73
N GLN A 144 -7.65 -3.06 4.93
CA GLN A 144 -8.05 -3.87 6.07
C GLN A 144 -9.42 -3.44 6.62
N ARG A 145 -9.71 -2.13 6.66
CA ARG A 145 -11.04 -1.61 7.04
C ARG A 145 -12.10 -2.07 6.04
N GLN A 146 -11.81 -1.96 4.75
CA GLN A 146 -12.71 -2.41 3.70
C GLN A 146 -12.90 -3.93 3.70
N LEU A 147 -11.87 -4.72 4.00
CA LEU A 147 -12.00 -6.17 4.17
C LEU A 147 -13.04 -6.49 5.26
N THR A 148 -12.91 -5.86 6.41
CA THR A 148 -13.81 -6.08 7.55
C THR A 148 -15.26 -5.71 7.22
N GLN A 149 -15.44 -4.58 6.51
CA GLN A 149 -16.76 -4.11 6.07
C GLN A 149 -17.37 -4.99 4.96
N SER A 150 -16.59 -5.35 3.94
CA SER A 150 -17.09 -6.05 2.75
C SER A 150 -17.49 -7.49 3.04
N PHE A 151 -16.83 -8.13 4.00
CA PHE A 151 -17.12 -9.52 4.37
C PHE A 151 -18.14 -9.65 5.50
N HIS A 152 -18.69 -8.54 6.01
CA HIS A 152 -19.66 -8.53 7.11
C HIS A 152 -19.23 -9.45 8.28
N ILE A 153 -17.93 -9.47 8.59
CA ILE A 153 -17.31 -10.47 9.48
C ILE A 153 -18.00 -10.47 10.85
N ASP A 154 -18.36 -9.29 11.35
CA ASP A 154 -19.06 -9.11 12.63
C ASP A 154 -20.47 -9.73 12.62
N GLU A 155 -21.20 -9.54 11.52
CA GLU A 155 -22.56 -10.07 11.38
C GLU A 155 -22.55 -11.59 11.25
N GLU A 156 -21.60 -12.14 10.48
CA GLU A 156 -21.43 -13.59 10.32
C GLU A 156 -20.99 -14.24 11.64
N LEU A 157 -20.05 -13.62 12.37
CA LEU A 157 -19.65 -14.09 13.69
C LEU A 157 -20.85 -14.11 14.65
N LYS A 158 -21.64 -13.03 14.70
CA LYS A 158 -22.85 -12.96 15.52
C LYS A 158 -23.87 -14.06 15.17
N LYS A 159 -24.10 -14.31 13.88
CA LYS A 159 -24.99 -15.41 13.44
C LYS A 159 -24.48 -16.77 13.93
N LEU A 160 -23.17 -17.02 13.86
CA LEU A 160 -22.58 -18.27 14.33
C LEU A 160 -22.71 -18.43 15.86
N GLU A 161 -22.59 -17.34 16.62
CA GLU A 161 -22.81 -17.33 18.07
C GLU A 161 -24.28 -17.65 18.42
N GLU A 162 -25.22 -17.04 17.71
CA GLU A 162 -26.65 -17.32 17.86
C GLU A 162 -27.00 -18.78 17.50
N MET A 163 -26.31 -19.34 16.50
CA MET A 163 -26.43 -20.76 16.16
C MET A 163 -25.84 -21.65 17.25
N GLN A 164 -24.65 -21.33 17.78
CA GLN A 164 -24.04 -22.05 18.89
C GLN A 164 -24.99 -22.10 20.10
N ALA A 165 -25.63 -20.99 20.44
CA ALA A 165 -26.58 -20.90 21.54
C ALA A 165 -27.82 -21.82 21.40
N LYS A 166 -28.10 -22.34 20.20
CA LYS A 166 -29.20 -23.28 19.93
C LYS A 166 -28.76 -24.76 19.93
N LEU A 167 -27.45 -25.03 19.96
CA LEU A 167 -26.92 -26.41 19.94
C LEU A 167 -27.03 -27.11 21.30
N ARG A 168 -26.79 -28.42 21.33
CA ARG A 168 -26.66 -29.19 22.58
C ARG A 168 -25.35 -28.85 23.30
N PRO A 169 -25.25 -28.98 24.63
CA PRO A 169 -24.07 -28.57 25.41
C PRO A 169 -22.74 -29.13 24.88
N GLU A 170 -22.68 -30.42 24.58
CA GLU A 170 -21.50 -31.09 24.03
C GLU A 170 -21.02 -30.46 22.71
N GLN A 171 -21.96 -30.08 21.83
CA GLN A 171 -21.67 -29.44 20.55
C GLN A 171 -21.26 -27.97 20.73
N ARG A 172 -21.74 -27.31 21.79
CA ARG A 172 -21.32 -25.94 22.13
C ARG A 172 -19.87 -25.92 22.58
N GLU A 173 -19.49 -26.86 23.43
CA GLU A 173 -18.11 -27.00 23.93
C GLU A 173 -17.15 -27.31 22.79
N GLU A 174 -17.54 -28.17 21.84
CA GLU A 174 -16.72 -28.48 20.66
C GLU A 174 -16.47 -27.26 19.75
N LEU A 175 -17.48 -26.40 19.58
CA LEU A 175 -17.38 -25.19 18.73
C LEU A 175 -16.79 -23.97 19.45
N ALA A 176 -16.79 -23.95 20.79
CA ALA A 176 -16.35 -22.79 21.56
C ALA A 176 -14.94 -22.30 21.22
N PRO A 177 -13.92 -23.17 21.03
CA PRO A 177 -12.57 -22.72 20.65
C PRO A 177 -12.52 -22.05 19.28
N GLN A 178 -13.30 -22.56 18.31
CA GLN A 178 -13.35 -21.99 16.96
C GLN A 178 -13.95 -20.58 16.99
N LEU A 179 -15.05 -20.40 17.73
CA LEU A 179 -15.68 -19.08 17.90
C LEU A 179 -14.79 -18.11 18.68
N ALA A 180 -14.05 -18.59 19.69
CA ALA A 180 -13.08 -17.77 20.40
C ALA A 180 -11.96 -17.27 19.47
N ALA A 181 -11.39 -18.16 18.65
CA ALA A 181 -10.37 -17.78 17.67
C ALA A 181 -10.92 -16.84 16.59
N MET A 182 -12.18 -17.00 16.18
CA MET A 182 -12.82 -16.06 15.25
C MET A 182 -13.01 -14.68 15.90
N ARG A 183 -13.46 -14.60 17.15
CA ARG A 183 -13.57 -13.32 17.88
C ARG A 183 -12.23 -12.60 17.96
N GLU A 184 -11.20 -13.31 18.37
CA GLU A 184 -9.84 -12.75 18.48
C GLU A 184 -9.35 -12.18 17.15
N ARG A 185 -9.48 -12.95 16.05
CA ARG A 185 -9.11 -12.47 14.71
C ARG A 185 -9.93 -11.25 14.28
N THR A 186 -11.23 -11.25 14.54
CA THR A 186 -12.10 -10.11 14.23
C THR A 186 -11.66 -8.87 15.01
N GLU A 187 -11.37 -9.01 16.30
CA GLU A 187 -10.86 -7.90 17.12
C GLU A 187 -9.51 -7.38 16.61
N GLU A 188 -8.57 -8.27 16.25
CA GLU A 188 -7.28 -7.87 15.67
C GLU A 188 -7.45 -7.10 14.36
N LEU A 189 -8.37 -7.55 13.50
CA LEU A 189 -8.70 -6.87 12.25
C LEU A 189 -9.29 -5.48 12.51
N GLN A 190 -10.25 -5.37 13.42
CA GLN A 190 -10.90 -4.10 13.78
C GLN A 190 -9.92 -3.11 14.42
N LYS A 191 -9.04 -3.60 15.31
CA LYS A 191 -8.04 -2.79 16.01
C LYS A 191 -6.85 -2.42 15.13
N LEU A 192 -6.74 -3.01 13.93
CA LEU A 192 -5.63 -2.84 13.01
C LEU A 192 -4.29 -3.24 13.65
N THR A 193 -4.27 -4.27 14.50
CA THR A 193 -3.10 -4.64 15.32
C THR A 193 -1.81 -4.80 14.50
N GLU A 194 -1.91 -5.51 13.37
CA GLU A 194 -0.76 -5.75 12.48
C GLU A 194 -0.27 -4.50 11.75
N VAL A 195 -1.21 -3.64 11.33
CA VAL A 195 -0.90 -2.36 10.68
C VAL A 195 -0.23 -1.41 11.67
N ARG A 196 -0.76 -1.34 12.90
CA ARG A 196 -0.18 -0.55 13.99
C ARG A 196 1.22 -1.03 14.36
N ARG A 197 1.45 -2.34 14.40
CA ARG A 197 2.79 -2.92 14.62
C ARG A 197 3.79 -2.50 13.54
N THR A 198 3.33 -2.41 12.29
CA THR A 198 4.19 -2.12 11.13
C THR A 198 4.46 -0.63 10.95
N TYR A 199 3.43 0.21 11.08
CA TYR A 199 3.49 1.63 10.73
C TYR A 199 3.43 2.57 11.94
N GLY A 200 3.18 2.04 13.14
CA GLY A 200 3.04 2.80 14.37
C GLY A 200 1.63 3.36 14.59
N ASP A 201 1.23 3.46 15.87
CA ASP A 201 -0.10 3.93 16.27
C ASP A 201 -0.40 5.33 15.77
N ALA A 202 0.56 6.26 15.87
CA ALA A 202 0.37 7.65 15.48
C ALA A 202 0.03 7.80 13.97
N ASN A 203 0.70 7.05 13.11
CA ASN A 203 0.43 7.06 11.67
C ASN A 203 -0.96 6.49 11.37
N VAL A 204 -1.31 5.36 12.00
CA VAL A 204 -2.63 4.73 11.82
C VAL A 204 -3.74 5.65 12.30
N ASP A 205 -3.60 6.23 13.50
CA ASP A 205 -4.59 7.15 14.07
C ASP A 205 -4.78 8.38 13.17
N LEU A 206 -3.69 8.92 12.62
CA LEU A 206 -3.76 10.04 11.68
C LEU A 206 -4.53 9.67 10.41
N VAL A 207 -4.24 8.53 9.79
CA VAL A 207 -4.98 8.05 8.61
C VAL A 207 -6.46 7.89 8.92
N LEU A 208 -6.80 7.36 10.09
CA LEU A 208 -8.19 7.19 10.52
C LEU A 208 -8.94 8.52 10.66
N THR A 209 -8.25 9.66 10.91
CA THR A 209 -8.91 10.98 10.89
C THR A 209 -9.44 11.39 9.51
N ARG A 210 -8.96 10.76 8.44
CA ARG A 210 -9.36 10.99 7.05
C ARG A 210 -9.96 9.75 6.40
N GLU A 211 -10.42 8.79 7.20
CA GLU A 211 -10.89 7.49 6.71
C GLU A 211 -11.97 7.62 5.63
N GLU A 212 -12.98 8.47 5.83
CA GLU A 212 -14.08 8.64 4.88
C GLU A 212 -13.60 9.16 3.52
N ASP A 213 -12.76 10.20 3.53
CA ASP A 213 -12.18 10.79 2.33
C ASP A 213 -11.32 9.77 1.56
N LEU A 214 -10.47 9.04 2.27
CA LEU A 214 -9.56 8.05 1.71
C LEU A 214 -10.28 6.80 1.20
N ALA A 215 -11.27 6.31 1.95
CA ALA A 215 -12.11 5.19 1.54
C ALA A 215 -12.90 5.55 0.27
N LYS A 216 -13.45 6.77 0.19
CA LYS A 216 -14.11 7.26 -1.02
C LYS A 216 -13.14 7.30 -2.20
N ASN A 217 -11.97 7.92 -2.05
CA ASN A 217 -10.96 7.96 -3.11
C ASN A 217 -10.56 6.55 -3.58
N TYR A 218 -10.40 5.61 -2.64
CA TYR A 218 -10.09 4.21 -2.96
C TYR A 218 -11.21 3.53 -3.74
N GLN A 219 -12.48 3.73 -3.37
CA GLN A 219 -13.62 3.21 -4.12
C GLN A 219 -13.73 3.84 -5.51
N ASP A 220 -13.52 5.15 -5.62
CA ASP A 220 -13.55 5.87 -6.89
C ASP A 220 -12.43 5.37 -7.82
N MET A 221 -11.25 5.07 -7.27
CA MET A 221 -10.16 4.39 -7.99
C MET A 221 -10.59 3.02 -8.51
N LEU A 222 -11.15 2.16 -7.65
CA LEU A 222 -11.64 0.84 -8.06
C LEU A 222 -12.72 0.95 -9.14
N ASN A 223 -13.66 1.89 -9.01
CA ASN A 223 -14.73 2.14 -9.98
C ASN A 223 -14.19 2.65 -11.32
N THR A 224 -13.18 3.51 -11.29
CA THR A 224 -12.55 4.08 -12.49
C THR A 224 -11.89 2.98 -13.32
N PHE A 225 -11.27 1.99 -12.67
CA PHE A 225 -10.52 0.95 -13.36
C PHE A 225 -11.29 -0.36 -13.59
N SER A 226 -12.38 -0.61 -12.85
CA SER A 226 -13.22 -1.82 -12.97
C SER A 226 -14.29 -1.74 -14.05
N LYS A 227 -14.70 -0.53 -14.50
CA LYS A 227 -15.73 -0.33 -15.55
C LYS A 227 -15.28 -0.69 -16.98
N ARG A 228 -14.46 -1.72 -17.16
CA ARG A 228 -14.01 -2.20 -18.48
C ARG A 228 -14.91 -3.28 -19.04
#